data_AF-A0AAD2CDQ1-F1
#
_entry.id   AF-A0AAD2CDQ1-F1
#
_cell.length_a   1.000
_cell.length_b   1.000
_cell.length_c   1.000
_cell.angle_alpha   90.00
_cell.angle_beta   90.00
_cell.angle_gamma   90.00
#
_symmetry.space_group_name_H-M   'P 1'
#
loop_
_entity.id
_entity.type
_entity.pdbx_description
1 polymer ?
#
loop_
_entity_poly.entity_id
_entity_poly.type
_entity_poly.pdbx_seq_one_letter_code
_entity_poly.pdbx_strand_id
1 'polypeptide(L)'
;MSRLSKRSRSSNTGSLTDALSALDQSDKLLKQLSTSCADVSNLAVSADAMNCFLELKSLQTVVLDDLESSQSEAHDQLRRIEKEKLKLENLSYQKIVSEHAVAEYNKLEWSQLAKLCCDEMGIAVPDTEEELNKTFKEFLSSDPKDPNSRGKIAFCLNKNLEERKQLQSELQIARHSAATSQRSVTKKRKLLKELPKNLQDMEKASLSLQEFCQTSLHTSRKLGSERQESMEMARSLPAPLYTLHHQLQSCLDAMHATGGGEAGDVPLLEITSKSDGILLRLPIPTVSNQPSSSTVVCTNIKFEYDSKMDIVTARSSSEHGMGELIGELFPGDTGAWDIVNNKSDKASYSWCNYLGGLHASPGERNLSEMHLSTKVVVRSLLRRVRAMASLKHILAILSKKEPQKHANSGMPTRALSKVLARLSNWTEEDDEHGIRTVSAQMVTNSIPLSLQVSINLRRYPAVPPEFKISLGEESNQQHDEQLAELERRINQDVDKLVPGTDEAACDWILFYQFNSVVESP
;
A
#
# COMPACT_ATOMS: atom_id res chain seq x y z
N MET A 1 -52.41 37.15 -31.93
CA MET A 1 -52.56 38.60 -32.20
C MET A 1 -53.71 38.83 -33.18
N SER A 2 -54.93 38.89 -32.66
CA SER A 2 -56.15 39.19 -33.40
C SER A 2 -56.57 40.62 -33.05
N ARG A 3 -56.26 41.57 -33.93
CA ARG A 3 -56.88 42.90 -33.96
C ARG A 3 -57.33 43.12 -35.40
N LEU A 4 -58.44 42.49 -35.76
CA LEU A 4 -59.16 42.79 -37.00
C LEU A 4 -59.62 44.24 -36.94
N SER A 5 -59.07 45.01 -37.87
CA SER A 5 -59.39 46.40 -38.15
C SER A 5 -60.89 46.54 -38.43
N LYS A 6 -61.62 47.19 -37.51
CA LYS A 6 -62.92 47.81 -37.81
C LYS A 6 -62.67 48.96 -38.78
N ARG A 7 -62.68 48.69 -40.09
CA ARG A 7 -62.69 49.75 -41.10
C ARG A 7 -64.12 50.00 -41.58
N SER A 8 -64.61 51.15 -41.14
CA SER A 8 -65.73 51.96 -41.63
C SER A 8 -66.30 51.53 -42.98
N ARG A 9 -67.50 50.95 -42.96
CA ARG A 9 -68.41 50.84 -44.13
C ARG A 9 -69.25 52.11 -44.36
N SER A 10 -68.87 53.24 -43.76
CA SER A 10 -69.66 54.48 -43.78
C SER A 10 -69.08 55.51 -44.74
N SER A 11 -69.53 55.53 -45.99
CA SER A 11 -69.54 56.76 -46.81
C SER A 11 -70.22 56.60 -48.17
N ASN A 12 -70.34 55.40 -48.73
CA ASN A 12 -70.75 55.26 -50.14
C ASN A 12 -72.27 55.30 -50.44
N THR A 13 -73.12 55.55 -49.45
CA THR A 13 -74.56 55.71 -49.70
C THR A 13 -74.96 57.13 -50.09
N GLY A 14 -74.10 58.14 -49.89
CA GLY A 14 -74.40 59.54 -50.23
C GLY A 14 -74.47 59.81 -51.74
N SER A 15 -73.50 59.30 -52.51
CA SER A 15 -73.44 59.50 -53.97
C SER A 15 -74.65 58.91 -54.71
N LEU A 16 -75.16 57.76 -54.25
CA LEU A 16 -76.34 57.11 -54.84
C LEU A 16 -77.63 57.88 -54.55
N THR A 17 -77.76 58.47 -53.37
CA THR A 17 -78.92 59.32 -53.02
C THR A 17 -78.90 60.65 -53.78
N ASP A 18 -77.72 61.22 -54.01
CA ASP A 18 -77.57 62.48 -54.74
C ASP A 18 -77.85 62.29 -56.24
N ALA A 19 -77.37 61.20 -56.85
CA ALA A 19 -77.68 60.85 -58.24
C ALA A 19 -79.18 60.55 -58.48
N LEU A 20 -79.85 59.90 -57.51
CA LEU A 20 -81.30 59.67 -57.57
C LEU A 20 -82.09 60.99 -57.46
N SER A 21 -81.60 61.94 -56.67
CA SER A 21 -82.19 63.28 -56.57
C SER A 21 -82.04 64.09 -57.86
N ALA A 22 -80.90 63.98 -58.54
CA ALA A 22 -80.64 64.62 -59.82
C ALA A 22 -81.54 64.05 -60.92
N LEU A 23 -81.75 62.73 -60.95
CA LEU A 23 -82.70 62.08 -61.86
C LEU A 23 -84.13 62.60 -61.64
N ASP A 24 -84.57 62.74 -60.39
CA ASP A 24 -85.90 63.29 -60.07
C ASP A 24 -86.05 64.78 -60.45
N GLN A 25 -84.96 65.55 -60.39
CA GLN A 25 -84.89 66.92 -60.91
C GLN A 25 -84.96 66.98 -62.45
N SER A 26 -84.26 66.07 -63.14
CA SER A 26 -84.29 65.98 -64.60
C SER A 26 -85.70 65.68 -65.12
N ASP A 27 -86.43 64.81 -64.42
CA ASP A 27 -87.78 64.40 -64.79
C ASP A 27 -88.80 65.54 -64.57
N LYS A 28 -88.55 66.42 -63.59
CA LYS A 28 -89.32 67.67 -63.38
C LYS A 28 -89.05 68.69 -64.47
N LEU A 29 -87.80 68.90 -64.87
CA LEU A 29 -87.41 69.83 -65.93
C LEU A 29 -87.95 69.39 -67.31
N LEU A 30 -87.92 68.09 -67.61
CA LEU A 30 -88.51 67.54 -68.84
C LEU A 30 -90.03 67.78 -68.92
N LYS A 31 -90.74 67.67 -67.79
CA LYS A 31 -92.18 67.99 -67.71
C LYS A 31 -92.45 69.48 -67.93
N GLN A 32 -91.60 70.37 -67.40
CA GLN A 32 -91.71 71.82 -67.60
C GLN A 32 -91.40 72.28 -69.04
N LEU A 33 -90.43 71.64 -69.69
CA LEU A 33 -90.12 71.82 -71.12
C LEU A 33 -91.28 71.38 -72.01
N SER A 34 -91.89 70.23 -71.71
CA SER A 34 -93.05 69.72 -72.43
C SER A 34 -94.24 70.68 -72.36
N THR A 35 -94.48 71.31 -71.21
CA THR A 35 -95.54 72.31 -71.04
C THR A 35 -95.22 73.65 -71.71
N SER A 36 -93.95 74.08 -71.71
CA SER A 36 -93.56 75.37 -72.32
C SER A 36 -93.52 75.31 -73.84
N CYS A 37 -93.20 74.16 -74.46
CA CYS A 37 -93.22 74.00 -75.92
C CYS A 37 -94.64 73.99 -76.53
N ALA A 38 -95.72 73.92 -75.73
CA ALA A 38 -97.08 73.90 -76.25
C ALA A 38 -97.63 75.30 -76.63
N ASP A 39 -97.04 76.40 -76.14
CA ASP A 39 -97.46 77.79 -76.40
C ASP A 39 -96.41 78.56 -77.22
N VAL A 40 -96.31 78.26 -78.52
CA VAL A 40 -95.22 78.72 -79.42
C VAL A 40 -95.42 80.16 -79.94
N SER A 41 -96.44 80.89 -79.50
CA SER A 41 -96.77 82.22 -80.03
C SER A 41 -96.08 83.39 -79.31
N ASN A 42 -95.31 83.16 -78.25
CA ASN A 42 -94.66 84.22 -77.44
C ASN A 42 -93.14 84.06 -77.36
N LEU A 43 -92.39 85.09 -77.77
CA LEU A 43 -90.92 85.14 -77.74
C LEU A 43 -90.30 84.90 -76.34
N ALA A 44 -91.07 85.16 -75.27
CA ALA A 44 -90.66 84.90 -73.89
C ALA A 44 -90.59 83.41 -73.53
N VAL A 45 -91.42 82.56 -74.15
CA VAL A 45 -91.47 81.11 -73.89
C VAL A 45 -90.25 80.37 -74.46
N SER A 46 -89.63 80.94 -75.50
CA SER A 46 -88.36 80.44 -76.04
C SER A 46 -87.19 80.61 -75.06
N ALA A 47 -87.22 81.62 -74.19
CA ALA A 47 -86.17 81.85 -73.21
C ALA A 47 -86.24 80.85 -72.05
N ASP A 48 -87.45 80.53 -71.58
CA ASP A 48 -87.67 79.57 -70.48
C ASP A 48 -87.37 78.13 -70.91
N ALA A 49 -87.74 77.75 -72.13
CA ALA A 49 -87.34 76.45 -72.69
C ALA A 49 -85.80 76.36 -72.84
N MET A 50 -85.16 77.44 -73.28
CA MET A 50 -83.70 77.49 -73.39
C MET A 50 -83.01 77.42 -72.02
N ASN A 51 -83.56 78.06 -70.98
CA ASN A 51 -83.08 77.95 -69.61
C ASN A 51 -83.24 76.52 -69.07
N CYS A 52 -84.37 75.86 -69.28
CA CYS A 52 -84.55 74.46 -68.88
C CYS A 52 -83.58 73.51 -69.60
N PHE A 53 -83.29 73.75 -70.88
CA PHE A 53 -82.26 72.99 -71.61
C PHE A 53 -80.85 73.23 -71.06
N LEU A 54 -80.54 74.47 -70.66
CA LEU A 54 -79.26 74.80 -70.02
C LEU A 54 -79.13 74.14 -68.64
N GLU A 55 -80.20 74.11 -67.85
CA GLU A 55 -80.26 73.41 -66.56
C GLU A 55 -80.17 71.89 -66.71
N LEU A 56 -80.82 71.32 -67.72
CA LEU A 56 -80.73 69.89 -67.98
C LEU A 56 -79.32 69.49 -68.47
N LYS A 57 -78.69 70.35 -69.27
CA LYS A 57 -77.29 70.18 -69.67
C LYS A 57 -76.32 70.34 -68.49
N SER A 58 -76.58 71.27 -67.57
CA SER A 58 -75.75 71.42 -66.36
C SER A 58 -75.90 70.23 -65.42
N LEU A 59 -77.12 69.70 -65.27
CA LEU A 59 -77.36 68.48 -64.50
C LEU A 59 -76.73 67.25 -65.16
N GLN A 60 -76.79 67.14 -66.48
CA GLN A 60 -76.09 66.09 -67.23
C GLN A 60 -74.58 66.15 -67.00
N THR A 61 -73.97 67.34 -67.01
CA THR A 61 -72.54 67.49 -66.71
C THR A 61 -72.22 67.08 -65.27
N VAL A 62 -73.06 67.44 -64.29
CA VAL A 62 -72.86 67.03 -62.88
C VAL A 62 -72.95 65.52 -62.70
N VAL A 63 -73.93 64.85 -63.33
CA VAL A 63 -74.08 63.39 -63.23
C VAL A 63 -72.92 62.67 -63.92
N LEU A 64 -72.42 63.19 -65.05
CA LEU A 64 -71.26 62.64 -65.72
C LEU A 64 -69.98 62.83 -64.88
N ASP A 65 -69.78 64.01 -64.29
CA ASP A 65 -68.65 64.28 -63.40
C ASP A 65 -68.68 63.38 -62.15
N ASP A 66 -69.85 63.16 -61.55
CA ASP A 66 -70.03 62.26 -60.41
C ASP A 66 -69.79 60.80 -60.79
N LEU A 67 -70.24 60.38 -61.99
CA LEU A 67 -69.99 59.04 -62.49
C LEU A 67 -68.49 58.82 -62.76
N GLU A 68 -67.81 59.78 -63.38
CA GLU A 68 -66.36 59.74 -63.61
C GLU A 68 -65.59 59.74 -62.28
N SER A 69 -66.02 60.55 -61.31
CA SER A 69 -65.45 60.60 -59.96
C SER A 69 -65.62 59.26 -59.23
N SER A 70 -66.82 58.68 -59.26
CA SER A 70 -67.12 57.37 -58.66
C SER A 70 -66.35 56.24 -59.34
N GLN A 71 -66.25 56.28 -60.68
CA GLN A 71 -65.46 55.32 -61.46
C GLN A 71 -63.97 55.42 -61.12
N SER A 72 -63.43 56.65 -61.01
CA SER A 72 -62.06 56.91 -60.60
C SER A 72 -61.80 56.41 -59.17
N GLU A 73 -62.71 56.68 -58.23
CA GLU A 73 -62.58 56.20 -56.85
C GLU A 73 -62.64 54.66 -56.78
N ALA A 74 -63.56 54.03 -57.52
CA ALA A 74 -63.63 52.58 -57.61
C ALA A 74 -62.35 51.97 -58.21
N HIS A 75 -61.78 52.61 -59.23
CA HIS A 75 -60.48 52.22 -59.80
C HIS A 75 -59.34 52.38 -58.79
N ASP A 76 -59.33 53.45 -58.00
CA ASP A 76 -58.34 53.64 -56.94
C ASP A 76 -58.46 52.63 -55.81
N GLN A 77 -59.69 52.28 -55.42
CA GLN A 77 -59.95 51.22 -54.44
C GLN A 77 -59.49 49.86 -54.96
N LEU A 78 -59.78 49.53 -56.23
CA LEU A 78 -59.28 48.32 -56.88
C LEU A 78 -57.75 48.27 -56.89
N ARG A 79 -57.08 49.37 -57.29
CA ARG A 79 -55.60 49.47 -57.26
C ARG A 79 -55.03 49.28 -55.86
N ARG A 80 -55.69 49.81 -54.83
CA ARG A 80 -55.29 49.59 -53.43
C ARG A 80 -55.46 48.13 -53.01
N ILE A 81 -56.58 47.49 -53.37
CA ILE A 81 -56.85 46.08 -53.07
C ILE A 81 -55.83 45.18 -53.77
N GLU A 82 -55.51 45.44 -55.04
CA GLU A 82 -54.49 44.70 -55.79
C GLU A 82 -53.11 44.83 -55.16
N LYS A 83 -52.74 46.03 -54.70
CA LYS A 83 -51.46 46.27 -54.01
C LYS A 83 -51.37 45.50 -52.69
N GLU A 84 -52.44 45.47 -51.90
CA GLU A 84 -52.48 44.71 -50.64
C GLU A 84 -52.53 43.20 -50.89
N LYS A 85 -53.25 42.75 -51.93
CA LYS A 85 -53.24 41.34 -52.38
C LYS A 85 -51.82 40.88 -52.73
N LEU A 86 -51.07 41.70 -53.49
CA LEU A 86 -49.69 41.39 -53.86
C LEU A 86 -48.75 41.34 -52.64
N LYS A 87 -48.95 42.21 -51.64
CA LYS A 87 -48.21 42.10 -50.36
C LYS A 87 -48.53 40.81 -49.62
N LEU A 88 -49.80 40.42 -49.57
CA LEU A 88 -50.22 39.18 -48.92
C LEU A 88 -49.63 37.95 -49.60
N GLU A 89 -49.60 37.92 -50.94
CA GLU A 89 -48.97 36.86 -51.72
C GLU A 89 -47.46 36.78 -51.45
N ASN A 90 -46.76 37.92 -51.41
CA ASN A 90 -45.33 37.97 -51.07
C ASN A 90 -45.05 37.46 -49.64
N LEU A 91 -45.87 37.84 -48.66
CA LEU A 91 -45.73 37.35 -47.28
C LEU A 91 -46.04 35.86 -47.16
N SER A 92 -47.03 35.37 -47.89
CA SER A 92 -47.36 33.95 -47.95
C SER A 92 -46.20 33.14 -48.51
N TYR A 93 -45.58 33.63 -49.60
CA TYR A 93 -44.39 33.02 -50.18
C TYR A 93 -43.22 33.00 -49.19
N GLN A 94 -42.91 34.13 -48.53
CA GLN A 94 -41.84 34.18 -47.53
C GLN A 94 -42.08 33.22 -46.35
N LYS A 95 -43.33 33.08 -45.91
CA LYS A 95 -43.70 32.10 -44.88
C LYS A 95 -43.40 30.67 -45.34
N ILE A 96 -43.85 30.29 -46.53
CA ILE A 96 -43.61 28.94 -47.08
C ILE A 96 -42.11 28.67 -47.23
N VAL A 97 -41.34 29.62 -47.76
CA VAL A 97 -39.88 29.49 -47.89
C VAL A 97 -39.21 29.32 -46.53
N SER A 98 -39.62 30.10 -45.53
CA SER A 98 -39.08 30.01 -44.18
C SER A 98 -39.43 28.66 -43.52
N GLU A 99 -40.66 28.17 -43.70
CA GLU A 99 -41.10 26.86 -43.22
C GLU A 99 -40.31 25.72 -43.88
N HIS A 100 -40.06 25.81 -45.19
CA HIS A 100 -39.22 24.86 -45.92
C HIS A 100 -37.78 24.86 -45.42
N ALA A 101 -37.16 26.03 -45.26
CA ALA A 101 -35.80 26.16 -44.76
C ALA A 101 -35.68 25.55 -43.35
N VAL A 102 -36.62 25.86 -42.44
CA VAL A 102 -36.65 25.27 -41.09
C VAL A 102 -36.78 23.75 -41.15
N ALA A 103 -37.59 23.21 -42.06
CA ALA A 103 -37.73 21.75 -42.23
C ALA A 103 -36.43 21.10 -42.73
N GLU A 104 -35.73 21.72 -43.68
CA GLU A 104 -34.44 21.22 -44.18
C GLU A 104 -33.34 21.24 -43.12
N TYR A 105 -33.20 22.35 -42.39
CA TYR A 105 -32.22 22.46 -41.30
C TYR A 105 -32.45 21.41 -40.21
N ASN A 106 -33.71 21.23 -39.79
CA ASN A 106 -34.05 20.20 -38.80
C ASN A 106 -33.67 18.80 -39.32
N LYS A 107 -34.00 18.46 -40.57
CA LYS A 107 -33.72 17.12 -41.11
C LYS A 107 -32.22 16.76 -41.10
N LEU A 108 -31.36 17.72 -41.46
CA LEU A 108 -29.91 17.51 -41.53
C LEU A 108 -29.29 17.30 -40.14
N GLU A 109 -29.62 18.15 -39.16
CA GLU A 109 -29.03 18.06 -37.81
C GLU A 109 -29.42 16.78 -37.08
N TRP A 110 -30.70 16.38 -37.17
CA TRP A 110 -31.20 15.20 -36.46
C TRP A 110 -30.63 13.89 -37.01
N SER A 111 -30.45 13.80 -38.33
CA SER A 111 -29.88 12.60 -38.96
C SER A 111 -28.42 12.37 -38.56
N GLN A 112 -27.64 13.44 -38.41
CA GLN A 112 -26.24 13.35 -37.99
C GLN A 112 -26.11 12.99 -36.51
N LEU A 113 -26.93 13.62 -35.65
CA LEU A 113 -26.95 13.30 -34.22
C LEU A 113 -27.37 11.85 -33.99
N ALA A 114 -28.40 11.39 -34.71
CA ALA A 114 -28.85 10.00 -34.67
C ALA A 114 -27.71 9.03 -35.00
N LYS A 115 -26.98 9.28 -36.09
CA LYS A 115 -25.86 8.46 -36.50
C LYS A 115 -24.77 8.40 -35.42
N LEU A 116 -24.39 9.54 -34.85
CA LEU A 116 -23.39 9.60 -33.78
C LEU A 116 -23.82 8.82 -32.54
N CYS A 117 -25.07 8.96 -32.09
CA CYS A 117 -25.58 8.19 -30.94
C CYS A 117 -25.62 6.68 -31.22
N CYS A 118 -26.03 6.29 -32.42
CA CYS A 118 -26.10 4.88 -32.83
C CYS A 118 -24.71 4.24 -32.92
N ASP A 119 -23.75 4.94 -33.53
CA ASP A 119 -22.36 4.48 -33.63
C ASP A 119 -21.74 4.25 -32.24
N GLU A 120 -22.03 5.12 -31.27
CA GLU A 120 -21.53 5.02 -29.90
C GLU A 120 -22.19 3.89 -29.09
N MET A 121 -23.46 3.59 -29.34
CA MET A 121 -24.14 2.46 -28.70
C MET A 121 -23.92 1.13 -29.45
N GLY A 122 -23.30 1.15 -30.63
CA GLY A 122 -23.11 -0.02 -31.48
C GLY A 122 -24.42 -0.57 -32.06
N ILE A 123 -25.41 0.28 -32.31
CA ILE A 123 -26.73 -0.09 -32.85
C ILE A 123 -26.87 0.48 -34.27
N ALA A 124 -27.64 -0.18 -35.14
CA ALA A 124 -27.99 0.38 -36.44
C ALA A 124 -28.92 1.60 -36.29
N VAL A 125 -28.87 2.54 -37.25
CA VAL A 125 -29.73 3.73 -37.25
C VAL A 125 -31.20 3.29 -37.39
N PRO A 126 -32.09 3.62 -36.45
CA PRO A 126 -33.48 3.23 -36.53
C PRO A 126 -34.21 3.90 -37.69
N ASP A 127 -35.10 3.16 -38.36
CA ASP A 127 -35.91 3.67 -39.46
C ASP A 127 -37.11 4.50 -38.96
N THR A 128 -37.51 4.34 -37.69
CA THR A 128 -38.66 5.02 -37.10
C THR A 128 -38.25 6.13 -36.12
N GLU A 129 -39.01 7.23 -36.12
CA GLU A 129 -38.75 8.39 -35.26
C GLU A 129 -38.94 8.06 -33.76
N GLU A 130 -39.82 7.12 -33.43
CA GLU A 130 -40.05 6.68 -32.05
C GLU A 130 -38.83 5.94 -31.49
N GLU A 131 -38.24 5.04 -32.28
CA GLU A 131 -37.01 4.34 -31.93
C GLU A 131 -35.83 5.31 -31.85
N LEU A 132 -35.76 6.29 -32.75
CA LEU A 132 -34.74 7.35 -32.71
C LEU A 132 -34.80 8.14 -31.39
N ASN A 133 -36.00 8.56 -30.98
CA ASN A 133 -36.20 9.27 -29.72
C ASN A 133 -35.90 8.40 -28.50
N LYS A 134 -36.14 7.09 -28.59
CA LYS A 134 -35.74 6.12 -27.56
C LYS A 134 -34.22 6.05 -27.45
N THR A 135 -33.51 5.92 -28.58
CA THR A 135 -32.04 5.94 -28.64
C THR A 135 -31.46 7.23 -28.06
N PHE A 136 -32.05 8.39 -28.37
CA PHE A 136 -31.61 9.66 -27.78
C PHE A 136 -31.85 9.72 -26.27
N LYS A 137 -33.01 9.28 -25.79
CA LYS A 137 -33.28 9.25 -24.35
C LYS A 137 -32.37 8.27 -23.61
N GLU A 138 -32.02 7.15 -24.23
CA GLU A 138 -31.11 6.16 -23.65
C GLU A 138 -29.69 6.69 -23.57
N PHE A 139 -29.18 7.30 -24.64
CA PHE A 139 -27.81 7.83 -24.69
C PHE A 139 -27.63 9.17 -23.94
N LEU A 140 -28.53 10.13 -24.15
CA LEU A 140 -28.45 11.50 -23.62
C LEU A 140 -29.24 11.70 -22.32
N SER A 141 -29.97 10.68 -21.85
CA SER A 141 -30.86 10.74 -20.67
C SER A 141 -31.96 11.82 -20.76
N SER A 142 -32.18 12.41 -21.93
CA SER A 142 -33.07 13.57 -22.12
C SER A 142 -33.47 13.72 -23.59
N ASP A 143 -34.60 14.40 -23.83
CA ASP A 143 -35.08 14.68 -25.19
C ASP A 143 -34.30 15.85 -25.81
N PRO A 144 -33.56 15.65 -26.90
CA PRO A 144 -32.77 16.70 -27.52
C PRO A 144 -33.63 17.80 -28.18
N LYS A 145 -34.93 17.54 -28.45
CA LYS A 145 -35.85 18.54 -29.00
C LYS A 145 -36.32 19.55 -27.94
N ASP A 146 -36.22 19.24 -26.65
CA ASP A 146 -36.61 20.16 -25.58
C ASP A 146 -35.49 21.18 -25.29
N PRO A 147 -35.71 22.50 -25.51
CA PRO A 147 -34.70 23.51 -25.21
C PRO A 147 -34.29 23.55 -23.72
N ASN A 148 -35.17 23.13 -22.81
CA ASN A 148 -34.86 23.09 -21.37
C ASN A 148 -33.94 21.93 -20.99
N SER A 149 -33.80 20.92 -21.84
CA SER A 149 -32.99 19.73 -21.59
C SER A 149 -31.51 19.93 -21.94
N ARG A 150 -31.17 21.00 -22.67
CA ARG A 150 -29.81 21.29 -23.17
C ARG A 150 -28.73 21.23 -22.08
N GLY A 151 -29.03 21.73 -20.88
CA GLY A 151 -28.10 21.66 -19.76
C GLY A 151 -27.82 20.22 -19.30
N LYS A 152 -28.85 19.36 -19.29
CA LYS A 152 -28.72 17.94 -18.94
C LYS A 152 -27.93 17.17 -20.00
N ILE A 153 -28.19 17.47 -21.28
CA ILE A 153 -27.49 16.87 -22.41
C ILE A 153 -26.00 17.24 -22.36
N ALA A 154 -25.69 18.53 -22.18
CA ALA A 154 -24.30 18.99 -22.07
C ALA A 154 -23.58 18.34 -20.87
N PHE A 155 -24.27 18.21 -19.73
CA PHE A 155 -23.73 17.51 -18.57
C PHE A 155 -23.45 16.03 -18.85
N CYS A 156 -24.39 15.32 -19.49
CA CYS A 156 -24.24 13.92 -19.87
C CYS A 156 -23.05 13.72 -20.83
N LEU A 157 -22.93 14.57 -21.86
CA LEU A 157 -21.81 14.51 -22.80
C LEU A 157 -20.47 14.80 -22.12
N ASN A 158 -20.41 15.80 -21.22
CA ASN A 158 -19.19 16.08 -20.45
C ASN A 158 -18.81 14.93 -19.53
N LYS A 159 -19.80 14.29 -18.89
CA LYS A 159 -19.59 13.09 -18.06
C LYS A 159 -18.99 11.96 -18.90
N ASN A 160 -19.60 11.64 -20.04
CA ASN A 160 -19.10 10.60 -20.95
C ASN A 160 -17.69 10.91 -21.48
N LEU A 161 -17.40 12.18 -21.75
CA LEU A 161 -16.07 12.64 -22.17
C LEU A 161 -15.03 12.45 -21.07
N GLU A 162 -15.37 12.75 -19.82
CA GLU A 162 -14.47 12.57 -18.67
C GLU A 162 -14.23 11.08 -18.39
N GLU A 163 -15.28 10.24 -18.45
CA GLU A 163 -15.15 8.78 -18.35
C GLU A 163 -14.22 8.22 -19.43
N ARG A 164 -14.31 8.72 -20.67
CA ARG A 164 -13.39 8.33 -21.75
C ARG A 164 -11.94 8.73 -21.48
N LYS A 165 -11.70 9.94 -20.97
CA LYS A 165 -10.35 10.37 -20.59
C LYS A 165 -9.78 9.50 -19.48
N GLN A 166 -10.60 9.15 -18.48
CA GLN A 166 -10.19 8.25 -17.41
C GLN A 166 -9.85 6.87 -17.96
N LEU A 167 -10.72 6.26 -18.76
CA LEU A 167 -10.47 4.96 -19.40
C LEU A 167 -9.23 4.99 -20.30
N GLN A 168 -8.99 6.08 -21.02
CA GLN A 168 -7.78 6.25 -21.83
C GLN A 168 -6.51 6.30 -20.96
N SER A 169 -6.56 7.01 -19.83
CA SER A 169 -5.46 7.07 -18.86
C SER A 169 -5.18 5.69 -18.25
N GLU A 170 -6.21 4.98 -17.81
CA GLU A 170 -6.11 3.62 -17.27
C GLU A 170 -5.53 2.64 -18.31
N LEU A 171 -5.99 2.72 -19.55
CA LEU A 171 -5.45 1.92 -20.66
C LEU A 171 -3.97 2.22 -20.89
N GLN A 172 -3.55 3.49 -20.81
CA GLN A 172 -2.15 3.88 -20.94
C GLN A 172 -1.29 3.33 -19.78
N ILE A 173 -1.77 3.38 -18.54
CA ILE A 173 -1.12 2.79 -17.36
C ILE A 173 -0.99 1.27 -17.53
N ALA A 174 -2.07 0.60 -17.97
CA ALA A 174 -2.09 -0.83 -18.20
C ALA A 174 -1.10 -1.24 -19.31
N ARG A 175 -1.04 -0.48 -20.42
CA ARG A 175 -0.04 -0.68 -21.50
C ARG A 175 1.38 -0.52 -20.99
N HIS A 176 1.63 0.48 -20.14
CA HIS A 176 2.95 0.68 -19.55
C HIS A 176 3.34 -0.48 -18.62
N SER A 177 2.43 -0.92 -17.73
CA SER A 177 2.63 -2.07 -16.83
C SER A 177 2.84 -3.39 -17.58
N ALA A 178 2.09 -3.61 -18.68
CA ALA A 178 2.30 -4.75 -19.56
C ALA A 178 3.69 -4.71 -20.22
N ALA A 179 4.13 -3.53 -20.68
CA ALA A 179 5.45 -3.37 -21.28
C ALA A 179 6.60 -3.58 -20.26
N THR A 180 6.47 -3.11 -19.02
CA THR A 180 7.48 -3.33 -17.96
C THR A 180 7.53 -4.81 -17.57
N SER A 181 6.38 -5.47 -17.43
CA SER A 181 6.27 -6.91 -17.17
C SER A 181 6.90 -7.73 -18.30
N GLN A 182 6.61 -7.38 -19.56
CA GLN A 182 7.20 -8.05 -20.73
C GLN A 182 8.73 -7.89 -20.79
N ARG A 183 9.26 -6.70 -20.45
CA ARG A 183 10.70 -6.47 -20.32
C ARG A 183 11.30 -7.35 -19.22
N SER A 184 10.66 -7.46 -18.06
CA SER A 184 11.09 -8.32 -16.96
C SER A 184 11.11 -9.80 -17.36
N VAL A 185 10.05 -10.29 -18.01
CA VAL A 185 9.97 -11.67 -18.53
C VAL A 185 11.07 -11.92 -19.56
N THR A 186 11.32 -10.98 -20.47
CA THR A 186 12.38 -11.11 -21.48
C THR A 186 13.76 -11.17 -20.83
N LYS A 187 14.03 -10.33 -19.81
CA LYS A 187 15.27 -10.40 -19.01
C LYS A 187 15.43 -11.76 -18.31
N LYS A 188 14.38 -12.23 -17.63
CA LYS A 188 14.37 -13.55 -16.96
C LYS A 188 14.58 -14.70 -17.93
N ARG A 189 13.95 -14.67 -19.12
CA ARG A 189 14.15 -15.68 -20.17
C ARG A 189 15.58 -15.69 -20.71
N LYS A 190 16.21 -14.53 -20.89
CA LYS A 190 17.63 -14.45 -21.28
C LYS A 190 18.52 -15.07 -20.20
N LEU A 191 18.31 -14.69 -18.94
CA LEU A 191 19.06 -15.24 -17.81
C LEU A 191 18.90 -16.78 -17.72
N LEU A 192 17.68 -17.30 -17.85
CA LEU A 192 17.43 -18.75 -17.84
C LEU A 192 18.07 -19.49 -19.03
N LYS A 193 18.26 -18.84 -20.17
CA LYS A 193 18.99 -19.40 -21.32
C LYS A 193 20.50 -19.39 -21.12
N GLU A 194 21.03 -18.38 -20.42
CA GLU A 194 22.45 -18.24 -20.11
C GLU A 194 22.88 -19.10 -18.91
N LEU A 195 21.96 -19.38 -17.98
CA LEU A 195 22.22 -20.11 -16.73
C LEU A 195 22.90 -21.48 -16.94
N PRO A 196 22.47 -22.37 -17.87
CA PRO A 196 23.14 -23.65 -18.07
C PRO A 196 24.61 -23.50 -18.48
N LYS A 197 24.92 -22.51 -19.32
CA LYS A 197 26.29 -22.21 -19.72
C LYS A 197 27.10 -21.70 -18.54
N ASN A 198 26.57 -20.75 -17.77
CA ASN A 198 27.25 -20.23 -16.57
C ASN A 198 27.47 -21.32 -15.52
N LEU A 199 26.51 -22.25 -15.35
CA LEU A 199 26.66 -23.41 -14.47
C LEU A 199 27.73 -24.37 -14.98
N GLN A 200 27.79 -24.63 -16.28
CA GLN A 200 28.83 -25.47 -16.89
C GLN A 200 30.22 -24.83 -16.75
N ASP A 201 30.32 -23.52 -16.97
CA ASP A 201 31.58 -22.77 -16.79
C ASP A 201 32.03 -22.80 -15.32
N MET A 202 31.09 -22.65 -14.38
CA MET A 202 31.35 -22.77 -12.94
C MET A 202 31.72 -24.19 -12.53
N GLU A 203 31.04 -25.22 -13.05
CA GLU A 203 31.37 -26.62 -12.85
C GLU A 203 32.79 -26.89 -13.31
N LYS A 204 33.12 -26.48 -14.55
CA LYS A 204 34.47 -26.61 -15.12
C LYS A 204 35.53 -25.89 -14.29
N ALA A 205 35.25 -24.68 -13.82
CA ALA A 205 36.16 -23.94 -12.94
C ALA A 205 36.34 -24.65 -11.58
N SER A 206 35.28 -25.27 -11.06
CA SER A 206 35.29 -25.96 -9.77
C SER A 206 35.90 -27.37 -9.81
N LEU A 207 36.05 -28.00 -10.98
CA LEU A 207 36.53 -29.39 -11.12
C LEU A 207 37.85 -29.63 -10.40
N SER A 208 38.85 -28.76 -10.57
CA SER A 208 40.16 -28.89 -9.92
C SER A 208 40.07 -28.87 -8.39
N LEU A 209 39.18 -28.04 -7.83
CA LEU A 209 38.93 -27.97 -6.39
C LEU A 209 38.15 -29.20 -5.91
N GLN A 210 37.17 -29.65 -6.69
CA GLN A 210 36.41 -30.87 -6.39
C GLN A 210 37.33 -32.09 -6.35
N GLU A 211 38.22 -32.26 -7.34
CA GLU A 211 39.20 -33.34 -7.38
C GLU A 211 40.10 -33.32 -6.13
N PHE A 212 40.63 -32.14 -5.78
CA PHE A 212 41.46 -31.96 -4.57
C PHE A 212 40.70 -32.32 -3.28
N CYS A 213 39.47 -31.83 -3.12
CA CYS A 213 38.66 -32.10 -1.92
C CYS A 213 38.15 -33.54 -1.85
N GLN A 214 37.82 -34.17 -2.98
CA GLN A 214 37.34 -35.56 -3.05
C GLN A 214 38.41 -36.55 -2.60
N THR A 215 39.68 -36.33 -2.94
CA THR A 215 40.80 -37.15 -2.43
C THR A 215 40.90 -37.16 -0.90
N SER A 216 40.36 -36.15 -0.22
CA SER A 216 40.38 -36.06 1.25
C SER A 216 39.07 -36.53 1.92
N LEU A 217 38.00 -36.80 1.18
CA LEU A 217 36.62 -36.94 1.70
C LEU A 217 35.94 -38.28 1.34
N HIS A 218 36.70 -39.37 1.19
CA HIS A 218 36.17 -40.72 0.93
C HIS A 218 35.24 -41.30 2.02
N THR A 219 34.89 -40.53 3.06
CA THR A 219 33.96 -40.89 4.13
C THR A 219 32.57 -40.27 3.99
N SER A 220 32.24 -39.60 2.87
CA SER A 220 30.91 -39.00 2.66
C SER A 220 29.81 -40.08 2.58
N ARG A 221 29.24 -40.39 3.75
CA ARG A 221 28.00 -41.15 3.92
C ARG A 221 26.90 -40.54 3.05
N LYS A 222 26.09 -41.43 2.46
CA LYS A 222 24.81 -41.09 1.81
C LYS A 222 24.09 -40.05 2.68
N LEU A 223 23.87 -38.85 2.14
CA LEU A 223 23.01 -37.85 2.76
C LEU A 223 21.68 -38.55 3.10
N GLY A 224 21.27 -38.52 4.36
CA GLY A 224 19.96 -39.03 4.77
C GLY A 224 18.84 -38.25 4.08
N SER A 225 17.68 -38.90 3.88
CA SER A 225 16.48 -38.26 3.32
C SER A 225 16.09 -36.98 4.08
N GLU A 226 16.29 -36.96 5.41
CA GLU A 226 16.01 -35.80 6.27
C GLU A 226 16.83 -34.56 5.89
N ARG A 227 18.11 -34.72 5.51
CA ARG A 227 18.94 -33.59 5.08
C ARG A 227 18.42 -33.01 3.77
N GLN A 228 18.00 -33.87 2.85
CA GLN A 228 17.43 -33.43 1.57
C GLN A 228 16.11 -32.69 1.79
N GLU A 229 15.21 -33.23 2.61
CA GLU A 229 13.94 -32.60 2.97
C GLU A 229 14.15 -31.22 3.63
N SER A 230 15.11 -31.12 4.57
CA SER A 230 15.47 -29.84 5.20
C SER A 230 16.00 -28.82 4.19
N MET A 231 16.85 -29.26 3.24
CA MET A 231 17.37 -28.41 2.17
C MET A 231 16.28 -27.99 1.16
N GLU A 232 15.31 -28.84 0.89
CA GLU A 232 14.17 -28.53 0.02
C GLU A 232 13.26 -27.47 0.67
N MET A 233 12.99 -27.59 1.97
CA MET A 233 12.28 -26.54 2.73
C MET A 233 13.04 -25.21 2.72
N ALA A 234 14.36 -25.26 2.84
CA ALA A 234 15.22 -24.07 2.84
C ALA A 234 15.21 -23.31 1.50
N ARG A 235 14.82 -23.92 0.37
CA ARG A 235 14.76 -23.25 -0.95
C ARG A 235 13.82 -22.05 -0.99
N SER A 236 12.83 -22.04 -0.10
CA SER A 236 11.85 -20.94 0.03
C SER A 236 12.38 -19.75 0.84
N LEU A 237 13.51 -19.90 1.53
CA LEU A 237 14.07 -18.89 2.41
C LEU A 237 14.75 -17.76 1.59
N PRO A 238 14.76 -16.52 2.13
CA PRO A 238 15.61 -15.45 1.63
C PRO A 238 17.08 -15.86 1.56
N ALA A 239 17.84 -15.31 0.60
CA ALA A 239 19.23 -15.69 0.38
C ALA A 239 20.12 -15.64 1.65
N PRO A 240 19.99 -14.64 2.55
CA PRO A 240 20.76 -14.63 3.79
C PRO A 240 20.40 -15.77 4.75
N LEU A 241 19.10 -16.07 4.89
CA LEU A 241 18.65 -17.21 5.70
C LEU A 241 19.07 -18.53 5.05
N TYR A 242 18.93 -18.69 3.74
CA TYR A 242 19.41 -19.88 3.04
C TYR A 242 20.90 -20.13 3.29
N THR A 243 21.71 -19.07 3.22
CA THR A 243 23.15 -19.13 3.50
C THR A 243 23.41 -19.55 4.95
N LEU A 244 22.71 -18.93 5.91
CA LEU A 244 22.80 -19.26 7.33
C LEU A 244 22.41 -20.73 7.60
N HIS A 245 21.30 -21.20 7.01
CA HIS A 245 20.85 -22.60 7.12
C HIS A 245 21.93 -23.55 6.59
N HIS A 246 22.46 -23.29 5.41
CA HIS A 246 23.48 -24.12 4.80
C HIS A 246 24.77 -24.16 5.63
N GLN A 247 25.22 -23.01 6.15
CA GLN A 247 26.39 -22.93 7.02
C GLN A 247 26.20 -23.70 8.32
N LEU A 248 25.06 -23.51 9.00
CA LEU A 248 24.76 -24.22 10.23
C LEU A 248 24.66 -25.73 9.98
N GLN A 249 23.94 -26.16 8.96
CA GLN A 249 23.82 -27.59 8.61
C GLN A 249 25.18 -28.20 8.29
N SER A 250 26.01 -27.52 7.50
CA SER A 250 27.37 -27.99 7.19
C SER A 250 28.25 -28.08 8.45
N CYS A 251 28.08 -27.18 9.40
CA CYS A 251 28.77 -27.24 10.69
C CYS A 251 28.28 -28.44 11.53
N LEU A 252 26.97 -28.72 11.55
CA LEU A 252 26.43 -29.90 12.24
C LEU A 252 26.97 -31.19 11.64
N ASP A 253 26.93 -31.31 10.30
CA ASP A 253 27.43 -32.47 9.57
C ASP A 253 28.92 -32.71 9.90
N ALA A 254 29.72 -31.64 9.95
CA ALA A 254 31.14 -31.71 10.31
C ALA A 254 31.36 -32.15 11.78
N MET A 255 30.55 -31.64 12.72
CA MET A 255 30.63 -32.04 14.13
C MET A 255 30.29 -33.52 14.31
N HIS A 256 29.22 -34.01 13.65
CA HIS A 256 28.84 -35.42 13.66
C HIS A 256 29.90 -36.33 13.03
N ALA A 257 30.58 -35.87 11.97
CA ALA A 257 31.67 -36.62 11.35
C ALA A 257 32.89 -36.76 12.27
N THR A 258 33.22 -35.72 13.04
CA THR A 258 34.37 -35.75 13.96
C THR A 258 34.11 -36.49 15.28
N GLY A 259 32.85 -36.62 15.71
CA GLY A 259 32.47 -37.17 17.02
C GLY A 259 32.33 -38.69 17.12
N GLY A 260 32.69 -39.46 16.09
CA GLY A 260 32.44 -40.91 16.04
C GLY A 260 33.46 -41.82 16.77
N GLY A 261 34.47 -41.28 17.45
CA GLY A 261 35.61 -42.04 17.97
C GLY A 261 35.59 -42.37 19.47
N GLU A 262 34.97 -41.52 20.31
CA GLU A 262 34.86 -41.75 21.74
C GLU A 262 33.46 -41.31 22.18
N ALA A 263 32.77 -42.17 22.93
CA ALA A 263 31.34 -42.11 23.25
C ALA A 263 30.95 -40.96 24.22
N GLY A 264 31.42 -39.75 23.95
CA GLY A 264 30.89 -38.53 24.55
C GLY A 264 29.70 -38.06 23.73
N ASP A 265 28.51 -38.16 24.31
CA ASP A 265 27.23 -37.65 23.81
C ASP A 265 27.39 -36.27 23.16
N VAL A 266 27.58 -36.23 21.83
CA VAL A 266 27.55 -34.95 21.11
C VAL A 266 26.10 -34.52 21.11
N PRO A 267 25.76 -33.39 21.74
CA PRO A 267 24.39 -32.92 21.83
C PRO A 267 23.73 -32.89 20.45
N LEU A 268 22.53 -33.48 20.31
CA LEU A 268 21.75 -33.45 19.08
C LEU A 268 21.28 -32.01 18.82
N LEU A 269 22.04 -31.26 18.03
CA LEU A 269 21.59 -29.97 17.49
C LEU A 269 20.61 -30.23 16.35
N GLU A 270 19.47 -29.55 16.36
CA GLU A 270 18.45 -29.67 15.32
C GLU A 270 18.23 -28.31 14.67
N ILE A 271 18.17 -28.27 13.34
CA ILE A 271 17.83 -27.07 12.56
C ILE A 271 16.50 -27.33 11.88
N THR A 272 15.51 -26.47 12.19
CA THR A 272 14.21 -26.52 11.52
C THR A 272 13.95 -25.22 10.78
N SER A 273 13.58 -25.34 9.49
CA SER A 273 13.22 -24.21 8.65
C SER A 273 11.70 -23.98 8.73
N LYS A 274 11.28 -22.75 8.97
CA LYS A 274 9.88 -22.31 8.91
C LYS A 274 9.74 -21.19 7.89
N SER A 275 8.51 -20.92 7.45
CA SER A 275 8.23 -19.86 6.47
C SER A 275 8.67 -18.46 6.94
N ASP A 276 8.81 -18.28 8.25
CA ASP A 276 9.15 -17.02 8.90
C ASP A 276 10.59 -16.95 9.43
N GLY A 277 11.40 -18.00 9.28
CA GLY A 277 12.77 -18.02 9.80
C GLY A 277 13.39 -19.40 9.97
N ILE A 278 14.58 -19.42 10.57
CA ILE A 278 15.31 -20.64 10.91
C ILE A 278 15.35 -20.79 12.41
N LEU A 279 15.05 -21.98 12.91
CA LEU A 279 15.10 -22.30 14.33
C LEU A 279 16.26 -23.27 14.59
N LEU A 280 17.26 -22.80 15.34
CA LEU A 280 18.36 -23.61 15.85
C LEU A 280 18.01 -24.07 17.27
N ARG A 281 17.95 -25.39 17.47
CA ARG A 281 17.70 -26.00 18.77
C ARG A 281 19.01 -26.45 19.38
N LEU A 282 19.32 -25.90 20.55
CA LEU A 282 20.51 -26.21 21.32
C LEU A 282 20.08 -26.98 22.58
N PRO A 283 20.52 -28.23 22.77
CA PRO A 283 20.17 -28.98 23.97
C PRO A 283 20.85 -28.39 25.20
N ILE A 284 20.09 -28.33 26.28
CA ILE A 284 20.54 -27.90 27.59
C ILE A 284 21.04 -29.14 28.31
N PRO A 285 22.35 -29.23 28.63
CA PRO A 285 22.87 -30.38 29.36
C PRO A 285 22.20 -30.44 30.74
N THR A 286 21.52 -31.54 31.02
CA THR A 286 20.88 -31.77 32.32
C THR A 286 21.98 -32.04 33.35
N VAL A 287 22.27 -31.05 34.18
CA VAL A 287 23.24 -31.17 35.28
C VAL A 287 22.75 -32.13 36.38
N SER A 288 21.44 -32.44 36.39
CA SER A 288 20.81 -33.40 37.30
C SER A 288 20.76 -34.80 36.67
N ASN A 289 21.46 -35.75 37.27
CA ASN A 289 21.47 -37.19 36.91
C ASN A 289 20.11 -37.89 37.19
N GLN A 290 18.96 -37.25 36.97
CA GLN A 290 17.66 -37.92 37.09
C GLN A 290 17.34 -38.69 35.80
N PRO A 291 17.37 -40.03 35.81
CA PRO A 291 17.27 -40.84 34.59
C PRO A 291 15.83 -41.05 34.10
N SER A 292 14.87 -40.14 34.38
CA SER A 292 13.44 -40.46 34.28
C SER A 292 12.57 -39.58 33.35
N SER A 293 13.12 -38.60 32.63
CA SER A 293 12.34 -37.89 31.58
C SER A 293 13.06 -37.97 30.23
N SER A 294 12.45 -38.63 29.25
CA SER A 294 12.99 -38.84 27.91
C SER A 294 13.05 -37.59 27.02
N THR A 295 12.58 -36.44 27.50
CA THR A 295 12.59 -35.18 26.73
C THR A 295 13.86 -34.38 27.03
N VAL A 296 14.78 -34.35 26.07
CA VAL A 296 15.94 -33.45 26.11
C VAL A 296 15.41 -32.02 26.10
N VAL A 297 15.72 -31.27 27.15
CA VAL A 297 15.34 -29.86 27.25
C VAL A 297 16.23 -29.08 26.29
N CYS A 298 15.64 -28.30 25.39
CA CYS A 298 16.37 -27.50 24.40
C CYS A 298 16.04 -26.01 24.56
N THR A 299 17.02 -25.16 24.31
CA THR A 299 16.79 -23.74 24.05
C THR A 299 16.76 -23.51 22.54
N ASN A 300 15.92 -22.57 22.11
CA ASN A 300 15.68 -22.31 20.71
C ASN A 300 16.19 -20.91 20.36
N ILE A 301 17.03 -20.80 19.34
CA ILE A 301 17.44 -19.52 18.74
C ILE A 301 16.74 -19.42 17.39
N LYS A 302 15.87 -18.42 17.23
CA LYS A 302 15.19 -18.15 15.97
C LYS A 302 15.88 -17.02 15.23
N PHE A 303 16.26 -17.29 13.99
CA PHE A 303 16.79 -16.32 13.04
C PHE A 303 15.68 -15.86 12.10
N GLU A 304 15.53 -14.55 11.92
CA GLU A 304 14.56 -13.94 11.02
C GLU A 304 15.26 -12.88 10.17
N TYR A 305 14.84 -12.74 8.90
CA TYR A 305 15.43 -11.76 7.99
C TYR A 305 14.47 -10.60 7.76
N ASP A 306 14.95 -9.38 8.03
CA ASP A 306 14.22 -8.17 7.71
C ASP A 306 14.64 -7.64 6.33
N SER A 307 13.80 -7.93 5.33
CA SER A 307 14.01 -7.47 3.95
C SER A 307 14.04 -5.95 3.76
N LYS A 308 13.54 -5.15 4.72
CA LYS A 308 13.58 -3.68 4.64
C LYS A 308 14.95 -3.13 5.02
N MET A 309 15.54 -3.72 6.06
CA MET A 309 16.82 -3.30 6.61
C MET A 309 18.00 -4.11 6.04
N ASP A 310 17.71 -5.20 5.32
CA ASP A 310 18.71 -6.15 4.79
C ASP A 310 19.61 -6.71 5.91
N ILE A 311 18.98 -7.16 7.00
CA ILE A 311 19.68 -7.71 8.18
C ILE A 311 19.05 -9.02 8.64
N VAL A 312 19.88 -9.89 9.20
CA VAL A 312 19.47 -11.09 9.94
C VAL A 312 19.41 -10.76 11.43
N THR A 313 18.22 -10.90 11.99
CA THR A 313 17.97 -10.77 13.44
C THR A 313 17.93 -12.14 14.08
N ALA A 314 18.31 -12.21 15.36
CA ALA A 314 18.18 -13.42 16.16
C ALA A 314 17.46 -13.12 17.47
N ARG A 315 16.64 -14.09 17.90
CA ARG A 315 15.98 -14.08 19.20
C ARG A 315 16.15 -15.42 19.90
N SER A 316 16.51 -15.39 21.17
CA SER A 316 16.51 -16.57 22.03
C SER A 316 15.10 -16.76 22.59
N SER A 317 14.59 -17.98 22.62
CA SER A 317 13.39 -18.26 23.39
C SER A 317 13.68 -18.02 24.88
N SER A 318 12.83 -17.25 25.55
CA SER A 318 12.92 -17.01 27.00
C SER A 318 12.58 -18.25 27.83
N GLU A 319 12.20 -19.35 27.18
CA GLU A 319 12.02 -20.66 27.82
C GLU A 319 13.22 -20.99 28.71
N HIS A 320 12.92 -21.38 29.95
CA HIS A 320 13.89 -21.70 31.00
C HIS A 320 14.77 -20.52 31.45
N GLY A 321 14.37 -19.27 31.20
CA GLY A 321 15.08 -18.06 31.65
C GLY A 321 16.37 -17.79 30.88
N MET A 322 16.50 -18.30 29.65
CA MET A 322 17.71 -18.17 28.80
C MET A 322 17.60 -16.98 27.84
N GLY A 323 16.83 -15.95 28.19
CA GLY A 323 16.58 -14.79 27.32
C GLY A 323 17.86 -14.04 26.92
N GLU A 324 18.85 -13.99 27.81
CA GLU A 324 20.12 -13.28 27.61
C GLU A 324 21.21 -14.12 26.93
N LEU A 325 20.88 -15.31 26.43
CA LEU A 325 21.85 -16.27 25.91
C LEU A 325 22.72 -15.70 24.79
N ILE A 326 22.10 -14.96 23.86
CA ILE A 326 22.73 -14.54 22.61
C ILE A 326 23.36 -13.13 22.67
N GLY A 327 23.09 -12.37 23.74
CA GLY A 327 23.65 -11.04 23.94
C GLY A 327 25.14 -11.09 24.22
N GLU A 328 25.93 -10.23 23.58
CA GLU A 328 27.39 -10.11 23.76
C GLU A 328 28.16 -11.44 23.65
N LEU A 329 27.68 -12.35 22.81
CA LEU A 329 28.38 -13.60 22.51
C LEU A 329 29.84 -13.35 22.09
N PHE A 330 30.07 -12.24 21.38
CA PHE A 330 31.37 -11.68 21.10
C PHE A 330 31.49 -10.28 21.73
N PRO A 331 32.68 -9.89 22.21
CA PRO A 331 32.87 -8.61 22.88
C PRO A 331 32.40 -7.42 22.02
N GLY A 332 31.48 -6.62 22.57
CA GLY A 332 30.94 -5.43 21.92
C GLY A 332 29.80 -5.67 20.92
N ASP A 333 29.37 -6.92 20.73
CA ASP A 333 28.20 -7.26 19.89
C ASP A 333 26.93 -7.34 20.75
N THR A 334 26.41 -6.17 21.12
CA THR A 334 25.27 -6.02 22.04
C THR A 334 23.91 -6.30 21.38
N GLY A 335 23.88 -6.50 20.05
CA GLY A 335 22.63 -6.66 19.31
C GLY A 335 21.82 -5.36 19.12
N ALA A 336 22.35 -4.23 19.59
CA ALA A 336 21.65 -2.96 19.69
C ALA A 336 21.70 -2.10 18.41
N TRP A 337 21.84 -2.72 17.24
CA TRP A 337 21.89 -1.98 15.98
C TRP A 337 20.57 -1.28 15.62
N ASP A 338 19.45 -1.70 16.23
CA ASP A 338 18.11 -1.26 15.85
C ASP A 338 17.39 -0.46 16.96
N ILE A 339 18.13 0.28 17.80
CA ILE A 339 17.58 1.14 18.88
C ILE A 339 16.55 2.16 18.33
N VAL A 340 16.57 2.45 17.03
CA VAL A 340 15.62 3.38 16.41
C VAL A 340 14.16 2.89 16.52
N ASN A 341 13.92 1.58 16.70
CA ASN A 341 12.59 1.00 16.93
C ASN A 341 12.55 0.09 18.17
N ASN A 342 12.68 0.69 19.35
CA ASN A 342 12.71 0.10 20.72
C ASN A 342 11.53 -0.83 21.15
N LYS A 343 10.79 -1.48 20.23
CA LYS A 343 9.63 -2.32 20.57
C LYS A 343 9.69 -3.77 20.08
N SER A 344 10.72 -4.18 19.34
CA SER A 344 10.85 -5.56 18.92
C SER A 344 11.91 -6.30 19.74
N ASP A 345 11.57 -7.48 20.27
CA ASP A 345 12.50 -8.45 20.88
C ASP A 345 13.51 -9.06 19.88
N LYS A 346 13.75 -8.37 18.77
CA LYS A 346 14.64 -8.78 17.68
C LYS A 346 15.92 -7.97 17.82
N ALA A 347 17.01 -8.66 18.07
CA ALA A 347 18.33 -8.06 18.08
C ALA A 347 19.08 -8.45 16.80
N SER A 348 19.82 -7.49 16.24
CA SER A 348 20.67 -7.72 15.06
C SER A 348 22.11 -7.80 15.52
N TYR A 349 22.68 -9.01 15.46
CA TYR A 349 24.06 -9.26 15.88
C TYR A 349 24.98 -9.33 14.67
N SER A 350 26.20 -8.83 14.81
CA SER A 350 27.20 -8.89 13.74
C SER A 350 27.51 -10.33 13.32
N TRP A 351 27.60 -11.25 14.30
CA TRP A 351 27.85 -12.66 14.01
C TRP A 351 26.68 -13.34 13.28
N CYS A 352 25.44 -12.89 13.49
CA CYS A 352 24.27 -13.41 12.76
C CYS A 352 24.31 -13.02 11.29
N ASN A 353 24.60 -11.74 11.02
CA ASN A 353 24.74 -11.21 9.66
C ASN A 353 25.91 -11.87 8.93
N TYR A 354 27.04 -12.09 9.63
CA TYR A 354 28.17 -12.86 9.11
C TYR A 354 27.75 -14.27 8.66
N LEU A 355 27.01 -15.00 9.50
CA LEU A 355 26.50 -16.33 9.13
C LEU A 355 25.54 -16.29 7.94
N GLY A 356 24.79 -15.20 7.80
CA GLY A 356 23.92 -14.95 6.65
C GLY A 356 24.65 -14.54 5.37
N GLY A 357 25.98 -14.41 5.38
CA GLY A 357 26.75 -13.90 4.24
C GLY A 357 26.55 -12.40 4.01
N LEU A 358 25.99 -11.68 4.98
CA LEU A 358 25.85 -10.24 4.97
C LEU A 358 27.10 -9.63 5.62
N HIS A 359 27.88 -8.91 4.82
CA HIS A 359 29.09 -8.21 5.29
C HIS A 359 28.81 -6.80 5.82
N ALA A 360 27.56 -6.49 6.16
CA ALA A 360 27.21 -5.20 6.71
C ALA A 360 27.75 -5.09 8.15
N SER A 361 28.73 -4.20 8.40
CA SER A 361 28.84 -3.50 9.70
C SER A 361 28.53 -2.01 9.54
N PRO A 362 27.46 -1.49 10.16
CA PRO A 362 27.32 -0.10 10.54
C PRO A 362 28.25 0.11 11.73
N GLY A 363 29.45 0.57 11.39
CA GLY A 363 30.50 0.89 12.33
C GLY A 363 31.85 0.54 11.71
N GLU A 364 32.74 1.52 11.64
CA GLU A 364 34.13 1.41 11.17
C GLU A 364 35.01 0.47 12.04
N ARG A 365 34.41 -0.44 12.81
CA ARG A 365 35.17 -1.51 13.46
C ARG A 365 35.57 -2.50 12.37
N ASN A 366 36.88 -2.71 12.25
CA ASN A 366 37.54 -3.64 11.34
C ASN A 366 36.93 -5.05 11.38
N LEU A 367 35.82 -5.30 10.68
CA LEU A 367 35.33 -6.64 10.41
C LEU A 367 36.36 -7.50 9.67
N SER A 368 37.33 -6.85 9.01
CA SER A 368 38.52 -7.49 8.43
C SER A 368 39.35 -8.27 9.44
N GLU A 369 39.19 -8.04 10.76
CA GLU A 369 39.89 -8.79 11.81
C GLU A 369 39.07 -9.97 12.36
N MET A 370 37.74 -9.95 12.22
CA MET A 370 36.87 -11.02 12.72
C MET A 370 36.62 -12.08 11.64
N HIS A 371 37.62 -12.93 11.41
CA HIS A 371 37.43 -14.20 10.69
C HIS A 371 36.70 -15.21 11.60
N LEU A 372 35.42 -14.97 11.87
CA LEU A 372 34.59 -15.92 12.63
C LEU A 372 34.31 -17.15 11.75
N SER A 373 34.68 -18.34 12.20
CA SER A 373 34.16 -19.56 11.57
C SER A 373 32.76 -19.86 12.12
N THR A 374 31.84 -20.38 11.29
CA THR A 374 30.56 -20.92 11.76
C THR A 374 30.74 -21.89 12.93
N LYS A 375 31.81 -22.68 12.91
CA LYS A 375 32.16 -23.61 13.99
C LYS A 375 32.47 -22.90 15.31
N VAL A 376 33.12 -21.75 15.27
CA VAL A 376 33.41 -20.94 16.47
C VAL A 376 32.11 -20.39 17.03
N VAL A 377 31.23 -19.84 16.19
CA VAL A 377 29.94 -19.31 16.64
C VAL A 377 29.08 -20.40 17.29
N VAL A 378 28.93 -21.56 16.63
CA VAL A 378 28.14 -22.68 17.16
C VAL A 378 28.74 -23.23 18.46
N ARG A 379 30.07 -23.35 18.56
CA ARG A 379 30.74 -23.76 19.81
C ARG A 379 30.56 -22.74 20.92
N SER A 380 30.69 -21.45 20.63
CA SER A 380 30.45 -20.39 21.61
C SER A 380 29.01 -20.43 22.12
N LEU A 381 28.03 -20.62 21.23
CA LEU A 381 26.62 -20.77 21.62
C LEU A 381 26.41 -22.01 22.51
N LEU A 382 26.95 -23.17 22.14
CA LEU A 382 26.84 -24.40 22.94
C LEU A 382 27.49 -24.22 24.32
N ARG A 383 28.71 -23.66 24.36
CA ARG A 383 29.42 -23.36 25.61
C ARG A 383 28.60 -22.41 26.47
N ARG A 384 28.02 -21.37 25.88
CA ARG A 384 27.17 -20.39 26.55
C ARG A 384 25.91 -21.04 27.14
N VAL A 385 25.23 -21.91 26.39
CA VAL A 385 24.05 -22.65 26.87
C VAL A 385 24.42 -23.52 28.08
N ARG A 386 25.51 -24.28 27.96
CA ARG A 386 26.02 -25.14 29.03
C ARG A 386 26.43 -24.33 30.27
N ALA A 387 27.19 -23.25 30.08
CA ALA A 387 27.61 -22.35 31.16
C ALA A 387 26.44 -21.71 31.89
N MET A 388 25.43 -21.22 31.17
CA MET A 388 24.24 -20.62 31.77
C MET A 388 23.38 -21.64 32.50
N ALA A 389 23.32 -22.89 32.01
CA ALA A 389 22.66 -23.98 32.71
C ALA A 389 23.39 -24.35 34.01
N SER A 390 24.73 -24.46 33.97
CA SER A 390 25.58 -24.69 35.14
C SER A 390 25.44 -23.55 36.15
N LEU A 391 25.47 -22.29 35.69
CA LEU A 391 25.29 -21.11 36.53
C LEU A 391 23.94 -21.13 37.25
N LYS A 392 22.85 -21.38 36.53
CA LYS A 392 21.52 -21.50 37.14
C LYS A 392 21.45 -22.60 38.17
N HIS A 393 22.09 -23.73 37.88
CA HIS A 393 22.17 -24.84 38.82
C HIS A 393 22.95 -24.45 40.09
N ILE A 394 24.10 -23.77 39.93
CA ILE A 394 24.92 -23.27 41.05
C ILE A 394 24.10 -22.29 41.89
N LEU A 395 23.47 -21.27 41.28
CA LEU A 395 22.64 -20.29 41.98
C LEU A 395 21.44 -20.95 42.68
N ALA A 396 20.79 -21.92 42.04
CA ALA A 396 19.70 -22.69 42.65
C ALA A 396 20.14 -23.55 43.84
N ILE A 397 21.37 -24.07 43.84
CA ILE A 397 21.93 -24.79 44.98
C ILE A 397 22.25 -23.82 46.12
N LEU A 398 22.91 -22.70 45.82
CA LEU A 398 23.35 -21.72 46.82
C LEU A 398 22.16 -21.03 47.49
N SER A 399 21.09 -20.70 46.74
CA SER A 399 19.87 -20.07 47.27
C SER A 399 19.08 -20.98 48.22
N LYS A 400 19.02 -22.29 47.98
CA LYS A 400 18.21 -23.22 48.78
C LYS A 400 18.80 -23.52 50.16
N LYS A 401 20.08 -23.24 50.40
CA LYS A 401 20.82 -23.52 51.65
C LYS A 401 20.75 -24.97 52.16
N GLU A 402 20.15 -25.90 51.42
CA GLU A 402 20.04 -27.31 51.80
C GLU A 402 21.08 -28.16 51.05
N PRO A 403 21.90 -28.96 51.76
CA PRO A 403 22.81 -29.90 51.13
C PRO A 403 21.99 -31.02 50.47
N GLN A 404 21.72 -30.89 49.17
CA GLN A 404 21.07 -31.95 48.42
C GLN A 404 21.99 -33.19 48.39
N LYS A 405 21.46 -34.33 48.79
CA LYS A 405 22.13 -35.64 48.69
C LYS A 405 22.22 -36.06 47.22
N HIS A 406 23.09 -35.42 46.44
CA HIS A 406 23.38 -35.83 45.07
C HIS A 406 24.27 -37.08 45.11
N ALA A 407 23.65 -38.26 45.07
CA ALA A 407 24.36 -39.51 44.87
C ALA A 407 24.82 -39.58 43.40
N ASN A 408 26.14 -39.60 43.18
CA ASN A 408 26.80 -40.04 41.94
C ASN A 408 26.82 -39.10 40.72
N SER A 409 26.81 -37.77 40.87
CA SER A 409 27.30 -36.92 39.78
C SER A 409 28.82 -36.80 39.88
N GLY A 410 29.55 -37.00 38.78
CA GLY A 410 31.02 -36.84 38.69
C GLY A 410 31.50 -35.39 38.88
N MET A 411 30.74 -34.60 39.62
CA MET A 411 30.93 -33.18 39.90
C MET A 411 31.71 -32.97 41.19
N PRO A 412 32.25 -31.77 41.43
CA PRO A 412 32.92 -31.38 42.68
C PRO A 412 31.93 -31.23 43.87
N THR A 413 31.12 -32.26 44.11
CA THR A 413 30.11 -32.35 45.17
C THR A 413 30.70 -32.22 46.58
N ARG A 414 31.94 -32.68 46.80
CA ARG A 414 32.63 -32.55 48.09
C ARG A 414 33.04 -31.11 48.44
N ALA A 415 33.29 -30.27 47.44
CA ALA A 415 33.64 -28.86 47.65
C ALA A 415 32.37 -28.00 47.83
N LEU A 416 31.27 -28.35 47.13
CA LEU A 416 29.95 -27.71 47.32
C LEU A 416 29.43 -27.80 48.75
N SER A 417 29.57 -28.95 49.41
CA SER A 417 29.09 -29.11 50.79
C SER A 417 29.83 -28.22 51.78
N LYS A 418 31.14 -27.96 51.56
CA LYS A 418 31.92 -27.03 52.39
C LYS A 418 31.46 -25.59 52.22
N VAL A 419 31.18 -25.17 50.98
CA VAL A 419 30.67 -23.83 50.67
C VAL A 419 29.30 -23.63 51.31
N LEU A 420 28.37 -24.57 51.12
CA LEU A 420 27.02 -24.49 51.68
C LEU A 420 27.02 -24.46 53.21
N ALA A 421 27.89 -25.24 53.86
CA ALA A 421 27.98 -25.27 55.32
C ALA A 421 28.42 -23.92 55.94
N ARG A 422 29.06 -23.05 55.15
CA ARG A 422 29.56 -21.75 55.59
C ARG A 422 28.70 -20.57 55.14
N LEU A 423 27.75 -20.78 54.25
CA LEU A 423 26.88 -19.75 53.70
C LEU A 423 25.70 -19.47 54.64
N SER A 424 25.66 -18.28 55.26
CA SER A 424 24.61 -17.89 56.22
C SER A 424 23.49 -17.07 55.56
N ASN A 425 23.82 -16.16 54.65
CA ASN A 425 22.86 -15.32 53.93
C ASN A 425 23.10 -15.34 52.41
N TRP A 426 22.03 -15.17 51.63
CA TRP A 426 22.05 -15.15 50.17
C TRP A 426 20.89 -14.30 49.65
N THR A 427 21.20 -13.23 48.93
CA THR A 427 20.22 -12.37 48.26
C THR A 427 20.66 -12.13 46.82
N GLU A 428 19.72 -12.22 45.88
CA GLU A 428 19.96 -11.98 44.45
C GLU A 428 19.21 -10.72 44.01
N GLU A 429 19.91 -9.82 43.33
CA GLU A 429 19.37 -8.62 42.70
C GLU A 429 19.76 -8.64 41.22
N ASP A 430 18.75 -8.55 40.33
CA ASP A 430 18.95 -8.45 38.89
C ASP A 430 18.94 -6.98 38.46
N ASP A 431 19.98 -6.53 37.76
CA ASP A 431 20.04 -5.20 37.13
C ASP A 431 19.52 -5.24 35.68
N GLU A 432 19.02 -4.10 35.19
CA GLU A 432 18.50 -3.91 33.82
C GLU A 432 19.56 -4.18 32.73
N HIS A 433 20.85 -4.11 33.09
CA HIS A 433 21.97 -4.33 32.18
C HIS A 433 22.37 -5.81 32.02
N GLY A 434 21.63 -6.76 32.61
CA GLY A 434 21.99 -8.17 32.61
C GLY A 434 23.17 -8.48 33.54
N ILE A 435 23.36 -7.64 34.57
CA ILE A 435 24.30 -7.89 35.66
C ILE A 435 23.48 -8.39 36.84
N ARG A 436 23.75 -9.61 37.28
CA ARG A 436 23.19 -10.16 38.50
C ARG A 436 24.15 -9.89 39.64
N THR A 437 23.71 -9.15 40.65
CA THR A 437 24.46 -8.93 41.88
C THR A 437 23.95 -9.90 42.93
N VAL A 438 24.85 -10.68 43.50
CA VAL A 438 24.58 -11.62 44.56
C VAL A 438 25.28 -11.16 45.82
N SER A 439 24.54 -10.94 46.90
CA SER A 439 25.11 -10.66 48.21
C SER A 439 25.02 -11.91 49.07
N ALA A 440 26.17 -12.40 49.52
CA ALA A 440 26.32 -13.61 50.31
C ALA A 440 27.05 -13.30 51.61
N GLN A 441 26.60 -13.86 52.72
CA GLN A 441 27.38 -13.84 53.97
C GLN A 441 27.96 -15.23 54.21
N MET A 442 29.26 -15.29 54.47
CA MET A 442 29.98 -16.55 54.71
C MET A 442 30.78 -16.49 56.01
N VAL A 443 30.88 -17.61 56.72
CA VAL A 443 31.71 -17.70 57.93
C VAL A 443 32.98 -18.52 57.63
N THR A 444 34.13 -17.87 57.63
CA THR A 444 35.45 -18.49 57.44
C THR A 444 36.26 -18.35 58.73
N ASN A 445 36.68 -19.46 59.34
CA ASN A 445 37.50 -19.47 60.56
C ASN A 445 36.93 -18.59 61.69
N SER A 446 35.60 -18.63 61.86
CA SER A 446 34.81 -17.84 62.83
C SER A 446 34.66 -16.34 62.51
N ILE A 447 35.15 -15.87 61.37
CA ILE A 447 35.00 -14.49 60.91
C ILE A 447 33.86 -14.43 59.87
N PRO A 448 32.85 -13.57 60.06
CA PRO A 448 31.82 -13.33 59.06
C PRO A 448 32.35 -12.41 57.94
N LEU A 449 32.34 -12.92 56.72
CA LEU A 449 32.63 -12.19 55.49
C LEU A 449 31.33 -11.86 54.76
N SER A 450 31.22 -10.63 54.28
CA SER A 450 30.20 -10.20 53.33
C SER A 450 30.81 -10.20 51.94
N LEU A 451 30.19 -10.94 51.02
CA LEU A 451 30.62 -11.09 49.64
C LEU A 451 29.57 -10.46 48.75
N GLN A 452 29.99 -9.53 47.89
CA GLN A 452 29.17 -9.02 46.81
C GLN A 452 29.75 -9.53 45.49
N VAL A 453 28.98 -10.35 44.78
CA VAL A 453 29.41 -10.98 43.52
C VAL A 453 28.63 -10.39 42.37
N SER A 454 29.31 -9.74 41.44
CA SER A 454 28.70 -9.20 40.22
C SER A 454 28.93 -10.16 39.05
N ILE A 455 27.85 -10.74 38.54
CA ILE A 455 27.87 -11.70 37.44
C ILE A 455 27.30 -11.04 36.19
N ASN A 456 28.13 -10.82 35.18
CA ASN A 456 27.64 -10.40 33.87
C ASN A 456 27.02 -11.60 33.14
N LEU A 457 25.69 -11.71 33.19
CA LEU A 457 24.94 -12.81 32.60
C LEU A 457 25.06 -12.85 31.08
N ARG A 458 25.39 -11.74 30.41
CA ARG A 458 25.62 -11.64 28.94
C ARG A 458 27.00 -12.13 28.51
N ARG A 459 27.99 -12.11 29.41
CA ARG A 459 29.39 -12.45 29.08
C ARG A 459 29.90 -13.71 29.77
N TYR A 460 29.15 -14.34 30.68
CA TYR A 460 29.55 -15.59 31.33
C TYR A 460 29.63 -16.80 30.35
N PRO A 461 30.68 -17.63 30.31
CA PRO A 461 31.82 -17.69 31.21
C PRO A 461 33.05 -16.94 30.69
N ALA A 462 32.95 -16.19 29.58
CA ALA A 462 34.06 -15.48 28.98
C ALA A 462 34.56 -14.32 29.86
N VAL A 463 33.67 -13.71 30.64
CA VAL A 463 34.03 -12.81 31.74
C VAL A 463 33.69 -13.50 33.05
N PRO A 464 34.67 -13.73 33.93
CA PRO A 464 34.43 -14.32 35.23
C PRO A 464 33.62 -13.36 36.13
N PRO A 465 32.84 -13.89 37.08
CA PRO A 465 32.23 -13.10 38.14
C PRO A 465 33.26 -12.29 38.93
N GLU A 466 32.91 -11.06 39.27
CA GLU A 466 33.75 -10.16 40.07
C GLU A 466 33.29 -10.20 41.53
N PHE A 467 34.22 -10.47 42.44
CA PHE A 467 33.98 -10.55 43.88
C PHE A 467 34.46 -9.26 44.56
N LYS A 468 33.63 -8.71 45.45
CA LYS A 468 34.03 -7.68 46.42
C LYS A 468 33.85 -8.24 47.81
N ILE A 469 34.92 -8.23 48.60
CA ILE A 469 34.95 -8.87 49.92
C ILE A 469 35.06 -7.79 50.99
N SER A 470 34.11 -7.79 51.93
CA SER A 470 34.15 -6.92 53.11
C SER A 470 33.98 -7.73 54.39
N LEU A 471 34.65 -7.30 55.46
CA LEU A 471 34.31 -7.71 56.82
C LEU A 471 32.98 -7.07 57.21
N GLY A 472 32.18 -7.74 58.05
CA GLY A 472 30.84 -7.28 58.44
C GLY A 472 30.74 -5.80 58.89
N GLU A 473 29.50 -5.29 58.94
CA GLU A 473 29.11 -3.86 59.03
C GLU A 473 29.80 -3.00 60.12
N GLU A 474 30.50 -3.60 61.07
CA GLU A 474 31.13 -2.90 62.20
C GLU A 474 32.65 -2.68 62.07
N SER A 475 33.29 -3.15 60.99
CA SER A 475 34.74 -3.01 60.81
C SER A 475 35.11 -1.71 60.07
N ASN A 476 35.86 -0.83 60.75
CA ASN A 476 36.42 0.38 60.14
C ASN A 476 37.27 0.01 58.92
N GLN A 477 37.05 0.71 57.80
CA GLN A 477 37.62 0.52 56.44
C GLN A 477 39.16 0.65 56.32
N GLN A 478 39.94 0.39 57.38
CA GLN A 478 41.37 0.22 57.20
C GLN A 478 41.62 -1.07 56.43
N HIS A 479 41.92 -0.90 55.15
CA HIS A 479 42.23 -1.95 54.18
C HIS A 479 43.07 -3.06 54.80
N ASP A 480 42.42 -4.19 55.08
CA ASP A 480 43.11 -5.40 55.43
C ASP A 480 43.80 -5.92 54.16
N GLU A 481 45.12 -5.81 54.13
CA GLU A 481 45.97 -6.26 53.02
C GLU A 481 45.67 -7.73 52.66
N GLN A 482 45.26 -8.54 53.64
CA GLN A 482 44.89 -9.94 53.44
C GLN A 482 43.59 -10.11 52.65
N LEU A 483 42.58 -9.26 52.89
CA LEU A 483 41.33 -9.28 52.12
C LEU A 483 41.56 -8.78 50.70
N ALA A 484 42.34 -7.71 50.53
CA ALA A 484 42.70 -7.21 49.21
C ALA A 484 43.47 -8.28 48.41
N GLU A 485 44.36 -9.02 49.07
CA GLU A 485 45.08 -10.13 48.46
C GLU A 485 44.16 -11.31 48.09
N LEU A 486 43.20 -11.63 48.95
CA LEU A 486 42.18 -12.67 48.68
C LEU A 486 41.31 -12.26 47.48
N GLU A 487 40.80 -11.03 47.46
CA GLU A 487 40.00 -10.48 46.36
C GLU A 487 40.80 -10.47 45.05
N ARG A 488 42.05 -10.00 45.10
CA ARG A 488 42.98 -10.01 43.96
C ARG A 488 43.16 -11.43 43.42
N ARG A 489 43.38 -12.41 44.29
CA ARG A 489 43.54 -13.82 43.90
C ARG A 489 42.27 -14.38 43.24
N ILE A 490 41.09 -14.09 43.80
CA ILE A 490 39.82 -14.61 43.26
C ILE A 490 39.47 -14.00 41.91
N ASN A 491 39.76 -12.71 41.72
CA ASN A 491 39.39 -11.97 40.51
C ASN A 491 40.44 -12.04 39.40
N GLN A 492 41.74 -12.03 39.73
CA GLN A 492 42.82 -11.98 38.73
C GLN A 492 43.42 -13.35 38.39
N ASP A 493 43.43 -14.29 39.35
CA ASP A 493 44.05 -15.62 39.16
C ASP A 493 43.02 -16.71 38.79
N VAL A 494 41.92 -16.36 38.10
CA VAL A 494 40.84 -17.29 37.74
C VAL A 494 41.36 -18.51 36.95
N ASP A 495 42.33 -18.31 36.07
CA ASP A 495 42.95 -19.39 35.28
C ASP A 495 43.69 -20.41 36.15
N LYS A 496 44.15 -20.02 37.35
CA LYS A 496 44.77 -20.93 38.33
C LYS A 496 43.73 -21.67 39.18
N LEU A 497 42.53 -21.11 39.32
CA LEU A 497 41.43 -21.68 40.12
C LEU A 497 40.69 -22.80 39.37
N VAL A 498 40.56 -22.68 38.06
CA VAL A 498 39.87 -23.66 37.22
C VAL A 498 40.82 -24.82 36.89
N PRO A 499 40.51 -26.07 37.26
CA PRO A 499 41.41 -27.19 37.03
C PRO A 499 41.45 -27.58 35.55
N GLY A 500 42.61 -27.35 34.91
CA GLY A 500 42.93 -27.87 33.59
C GLY A 500 42.45 -27.00 32.41
N THR A 501 42.73 -27.48 31.20
CA THR A 501 42.37 -26.81 29.93
C THR A 501 40.98 -27.23 29.42
N ASP A 502 40.16 -27.88 30.24
CA ASP A 502 38.85 -28.35 29.82
C ASP A 502 37.85 -27.18 29.81
N GLU A 503 37.24 -26.93 28.64
CA GLU A 503 36.22 -25.91 28.47
C GLU A 503 35.02 -26.13 29.42
N ALA A 504 34.73 -27.38 29.81
CA ALA A 504 33.66 -27.68 30.74
C ALA A 504 33.95 -27.17 32.17
N ALA A 505 35.21 -27.09 32.58
CA ALA A 505 35.58 -26.57 33.90
C ALA A 505 35.31 -25.06 34.00
N CYS A 506 35.46 -24.32 32.90
CA CYS A 506 35.15 -22.88 32.85
C CYS A 506 33.66 -22.57 33.10
N ASP A 507 32.76 -23.52 32.87
CA ASP A 507 31.34 -23.31 33.12
C ASP A 507 31.01 -23.23 34.62
N TRP A 508 31.97 -23.64 35.46
CA TRP A 508 31.91 -23.70 36.91
C TRP A 508 32.79 -22.66 37.60
N ILE A 509 33.25 -21.62 36.90
CA ILE A 509 34.13 -20.57 37.45
C ILE A 509 33.59 -20.00 38.77
N LEU A 510 32.30 -19.63 38.81
CA LEU A 510 31.67 -19.08 40.01
C LEU A 510 31.85 -20.00 41.22
N PHE A 511 31.70 -21.31 40.99
CA PHE A 511 31.84 -22.30 42.03
C PHE A 511 33.29 -22.42 42.53
N TYR A 512 34.28 -22.45 41.62
CA TYR A 512 35.69 -22.49 42.01
C TYR A 512 36.12 -21.24 42.78
N GLN A 513 35.62 -20.06 42.40
CA GLN A 513 35.86 -18.82 43.13
C GLN A 513 35.29 -18.88 44.56
N PHE A 514 34.05 -19.36 44.75
CA PHE A 514 33.50 -19.58 46.09
C PHE A 514 34.29 -20.61 46.91
N ASN A 515 34.73 -21.71 46.30
CA ASN A 515 35.56 -22.69 47.00
C ASN A 515 36.90 -22.09 47.43
N SER A 516 37.50 -21.23 46.61
CA SER A 516 38.73 -20.52 46.95
C SER A 516 38.56 -19.57 48.14
N VAL A 517 37.40 -18.90 48.28
CA VAL A 517 37.10 -18.09 49.49
C VAL A 517 37.08 -18.99 50.73
N VAL A 518 36.48 -20.18 50.63
CA VAL A 518 36.35 -21.11 51.75
C VAL A 518 37.67 -21.75 52.15
N GLU A 519 38.54 -22.03 51.18
CA GLU A 519 39.84 -22.66 51.41
C GLU A 519 40.93 -21.65 51.82
N SER A 520 40.67 -20.35 51.72
CA SER A 520 41.59 -19.33 52.23
C SER A 520 41.72 -19.48 53.76
N PRO A 521 42.96 -19.55 54.27
CA PRO A 521 43.24 -19.63 55.70
C PRO A 521 42.86 -18.36 56.45
#